data_AF-A0A531AJF9-F1
#
_entry.id   AF-A0A531AJF9-F1
#
_cell.length_a   1.000
_cell.length_b   1.000
_cell.length_c   1.000
_cell.angle_alpha   90.00
_cell.angle_beta   90.00
_cell.angle_gamma   90.00
#
_symmetry.space_group_name_H-M   'P 1'
#
loop_
_entity.id
_entity.type
_entity.pdbx_description
1 polymer ?
#
loop_
_entity_poly.entity_id
_entity_poly.type
_entity_poly.pdbx_seq_one_letter_code
_entity_poly.pdbx_strand_id
1 'polypeptide(L)' 'NNGVAAEVVGQAAALDASQVERVWADIAAKRKATRYLHLRPQLVDEVEEVDT' A
#
# COMPACT_ATOMS: atom_id res chain seq x y z
N ASN A 1 -6.36 -4.02 6.26
CA ASN A 1 -6.64 -5.46 6.06
C ASN A 1 -8.16 -5.65 6.11
N ASN A 2 -8.74 -6.49 5.26
CA ASN A 2 -10.20 -6.60 5.05
C ASN A 2 -10.94 -7.37 6.18
N GLY A 3 -10.43 -7.32 7.41
CA GLY A 3 -11.00 -8.03 8.56
C GLY A 3 -10.86 -9.56 8.54
N VAL A 4 -10.05 -10.12 7.63
CA VAL A 4 -9.80 -11.57 7.54
C VAL A 4 -8.60 -11.95 8.40
N ALA A 5 -8.75 -13.02 9.19
CA ALA A 5 -7.70 -13.55 10.05
C ALA A 5 -6.48 -14.05 9.25
N ALA A 6 -5.28 -13.88 9.80
CA ALA A 6 -4.03 -14.21 9.12
C ALA A 6 -3.92 -15.72 8.85
N GLU A 7 -4.47 -16.55 9.72
CA GLU A 7 -4.52 -18.00 9.62
C GLU A 7 -5.34 -18.45 8.40
N VAL A 8 -6.49 -17.81 8.18
CA VAL A 8 -7.38 -18.12 7.04
C VAL A 8 -6.70 -17.77 5.73
N VAL A 9 -6.05 -16.61 5.67
CA VAL A 9 -5.29 -16.19 4.48
C VAL A 9 -4.08 -17.09 4.27
N GLY A 10 -3.36 -17.42 5.33
CA GLY A 10 -2.19 -18.28 5.30
C GLY A 10 -2.52 -19.67 4.75
N GLN A 11 -3.60 -20.29 5.21
CA GLN A 11 -4.07 -21.58 4.70
C GLN A 11 -4.32 -21.55 3.19
N ALA A 12 -4.99 -20.50 2.68
CA ALA A 12 -5.28 -20.36 1.25
C ALA A 12 -4.04 -20.03 0.41
N ALA A 13 -3.05 -19.35 0.99
CA ALA A 13 -1.85 -18.88 0.31
C ALA A 13 -0.62 -19.78 0.51
N ALA A 14 -0.75 -20.91 1.23
CA ALA A 14 0.35 -21.78 1.65
C ALA A 14 1.45 -21.03 2.44
N LEU A 15 1.02 -20.19 3.39
CA LEU A 15 1.88 -19.41 4.28
C LEU A 15 1.47 -19.61 5.74
N ASP A 16 2.43 -19.49 6.64
CA ASP A 16 2.15 -19.36 8.07
C ASP A 16 1.54 -17.99 8.39
N ALA A 17 0.75 -17.90 9.46
CA ALA A 17 0.16 -16.63 9.91
C ALA A 17 1.22 -15.53 10.11
N SER A 18 2.39 -15.88 10.67
CA SER A 18 3.50 -14.93 10.87
C SER A 18 4.14 -14.43 9.56
N GLN A 19 4.04 -15.21 8.47
CA GLN A 19 4.47 -14.79 7.14
C GLN A 19 3.45 -13.84 6.53
N VAL A 20 2.15 -14.13 6.70
CA VAL A 20 1.06 -13.24 6.27
C VAL A 20 1.16 -11.86 6.93
N GLU A 21 1.39 -11.80 8.24
CA GLU A 21 1.58 -10.53 8.96
C GLU A 21 2.77 -9.73 8.41
N ARG A 22 3.90 -10.40 8.12
CA ARG A 22 5.06 -9.76 7.49
C ARG A 22 4.75 -9.21 6.10
N VAL A 23 4.00 -9.96 5.29
CA VAL A 23 3.55 -9.51 3.96
C VAL A 23 2.64 -8.28 4.09
N TRP A 24 1.72 -8.25 5.05
CA TRP A 24 0.87 -7.08 5.29
C TRP A 24 1.66 -5.86 5.75
N ALA A 25 2.64 -6.04 6.64
CA ALA A 25 3.54 -4.97 7.05
C ALA A 25 4.33 -4.41 5.86
N ASP A 26 4.83 -5.28 4.98
CA ASP A 26 5.53 -4.88 3.76
C ASP A 26 4.61 -4.14 2.77
N ILE A 27 3.38 -4.61 2.56
CA ILE A 27 2.38 -3.89 1.75
C ILE A 27 2.13 -2.49 2.31
N ALA A 28 1.98 -2.35 3.63
CA ALA A 28 1.78 -1.06 4.27
C ALA A 28 3.00 -0.14 4.08
N ALA A 29 4.21 -0.67 4.27
CA ALA A 29 5.46 0.06 4.06
C ALA A 29 5.59 0.52 2.60
N LYS A 30 5.34 -0.36 1.63
CA LYS A 30 5.37 -0.06 0.19
C LYS A 30 4.38 1.05 -0.16
N ARG A 31 3.11 0.93 0.24
CA ARG A 31 2.09 1.97 0.01
C ARG A 31 2.49 3.32 0.57
N LYS A 32 3.09 3.34 1.77
CA LYS A 32 3.60 4.58 2.38
C LYS A 32 4.75 5.16 1.56
N ALA A 33 5.74 4.34 1.23
CA ALA A 33 6.94 4.75 0.50
C ALA A 33 6.64 5.20 -0.93
N THR A 34 5.67 4.58 -1.60
CA THR A 34 5.33 4.83 -3.00
C THR A 34 4.09 5.69 -3.21
N ARG A 35 3.58 6.37 -2.16
CA ARG A 35 2.41 7.26 -2.27
C ARG A 35 2.55 8.25 -3.42
N TYR A 36 3.75 8.75 -3.66
CA TYR A 36 4.06 9.71 -4.72
C TYR A 36 3.74 9.18 -6.14
N LEU A 37 3.81 7.87 -6.38
CA LEU A 37 3.48 7.26 -7.68
C LEU A 37 1.98 7.35 -8.03
N HIS A 38 1.13 7.63 -7.04
CA HIS A 38 -0.31 7.77 -7.21
C HIS A 38 -0.79 9.23 -7.08
N LEU A 39 0.14 10.18 -6.90
CA LEU A 39 -0.21 11.59 -6.89
C LEU A 39 -0.43 12.09 -8.32
N ARG A 40 -1.23 13.15 -8.44
CA ARG A 40 -1.20 13.99 -9.65
C ARG A 40 0.23 14.53 -9.86
N PRO A 41 0.60 14.97 -11.08
CA PRO A 41 1.87 15.67 -11.30
C PRO A 41 2.11 16.72 -10.21
N GLN A 42 3.28 16.67 -9.58
CA GLN A 42 3.67 17.65 -8.57
C GLN A 42 4.49 18.72 -9.27
N LEU A 43 3.97 19.95 -9.27
CA LEU A 43 4.65 21.09 -9.86
C LEU A 43 5.63 21.65 -8.83
N VAL A 44 6.78 22.13 -9.30
CA VAL A 44 7.81 22.75 -8.45
C VAL A 44 7.33 24.13 -7.95
N ASP A 45 6.57 24.83 -8.79
CA ASP A 45 5.94 26.11 -8.52
C ASP A 45 4.49 26.10 -9.04
N GLU A 46 3.68 27.07 -8.62
CA GLU A 46 2.31 27.29 -9.10
C GLU A 46 2.30 27.65 -10.60
N VAL A 47 1.33 27.10 -11.34
CA VAL A 47 1.17 27.33 -12.79
C VAL A 47 -0.29 27.67 -13.06
N GLU A 48 -0.54 28.93 -13.44
CA GLU A 48 -1.90 29.48 -13.57
C GLU A 48 -2.81 28.68 -14.52
N GLU A 49 -2.24 28.05 -15.56
CA GLU A 49 -3.00 27.27 -16.54
C GLU A 49 -3.55 25.94 -16.01
N VAL A 50 -3.05 25.47 -14.86
CA VAL A 50 -3.40 24.17 -14.26
C VAL A 50 -4.22 24.33 -12.98
N ASP A 51 -4.39 25.57 -12.47
CA ASP A 51 -5.25 25.84 -11.33
C ASP A 51 -6.72 25.65 -11.72
N THR A 52 -7.36 24.65 -11.08
CA THR A 52 -8.78 24.30 -11.24
C THR A 52 -9.45 24.26 -9.88
#